data_AF-A0A376P3I7-F1
#
_entry.id   AF-A0A376P3I7-F1
#
_cell.length_a   1.000
_cell.length_b   1.000
_cell.length_c   1.000
_cell.angle_alpha   90.00
_cell.angle_beta   90.00
_cell.angle_gamma   90.00
#
_symmetry.space_group_name_H-M   'P 1'
#
loop_
_entity.id
_entity.type
_entity.pdbx_description
1 polymer ?
#
loop_
_entity_poly.entity_id
_entity_poly.type
_entity_poly.pdbx_seq_one_letter_code
_entity_poly.pdbx_strand_id
1 'polypeptide(L)' 'MALAIIGAVFKNGYVKNKVMEFVGPGVSALSTDFRNSVDVMTTETTCLSSVWQTDEEVHNWLALHGRG' A
#
# COMPACT_ATOMS: atom_id res chain seq x y z
N MET A 1 9.47 -7.83 2.37
CA MET A 1 9.92 -7.61 0.98
C MET A 1 8.96 -6.67 0.23
N ALA A 2 8.99 -5.37 0.54
CA ALA A 2 8.20 -4.37 -0.21
C ALA A 2 8.85 -4.03 -1.57
N LEU A 3 10.19 -4.06 -1.65
CA LEU A 3 10.98 -3.79 -2.86
C LEU A 3 10.58 -4.62 -4.09
N ALA A 4 10.09 -5.86 -3.91
CA ALA A 4 9.70 -6.72 -5.02
C ALA A 4 8.39 -6.27 -5.69
N ILE A 5 7.39 -5.91 -4.87
CA ILE A 5 6.12 -5.35 -5.36
C ILE A 5 6.41 -4.01 -6.03
N ILE A 6 7.14 -3.14 -5.33
CA ILE A 6 7.58 -1.83 -5.82
C ILE A 6 8.29 -1.98 -7.18
N GLY A 7 9.32 -2.80 -7.29
CA GLY A 7 10.03 -3.02 -8.56
C GLY A 7 9.12 -3.47 -9.71
N ALA A 8 8.10 -4.29 -9.43
CA ALA A 8 7.13 -4.73 -10.43
C ALA A 8 6.15 -3.63 -10.84
N VAL A 9 5.60 -2.86 -9.88
CA VAL A 9 4.59 -1.84 -10.19
C VAL A 9 5.21 -0.58 -10.80
N PHE A 10 6.43 -0.22 -10.38
CA PHE A 10 7.06 1.06 -10.75
C PHE A 10 7.92 1.00 -11.99
N LYS A 11 8.49 -0.16 -12.34
CA LYS A 11 9.27 -0.32 -13.59
C LYS A 11 8.46 0.02 -14.84
N ASN A 12 7.13 -0.04 -14.76
CA ASN A 12 6.25 0.26 -15.88
C ASN A 12 5.92 1.75 -16.06
N GLY A 13 6.41 2.67 -15.22
CA GLY A 13 6.29 4.13 -15.44
C GLY A 13 4.86 4.70 -15.41
N TYR A 14 3.84 3.89 -15.13
CA TYR A 14 2.42 4.27 -15.22
C TYR A 14 1.94 5.25 -14.14
N VAL A 15 2.74 5.51 -13.12
CA VAL A 15 2.25 6.06 -11.85
C VAL A 15 2.74 7.46 -11.53
N LYS A 16 3.60 8.02 -12.40
CA LYS A 16 4.10 9.38 -12.23
C LYS A 16 2.92 10.36 -12.19
N ASN A 17 2.80 11.09 -11.08
CA ASN A 17 1.68 12.00 -10.81
C ASN A 17 0.28 11.34 -10.85
N LYS A 18 0.18 10.05 -10.51
CA LYS A 18 -1.10 9.34 -10.40
C LYS A 18 -1.27 8.75 -9.01
N VAL A 19 -2.54 8.56 -8.66
CA VAL A 19 -2.95 7.78 -7.50
C VAL A 19 -2.98 6.31 -7.89
N MET A 20 -2.44 5.45 -7.03
CA MET A 20 -2.41 3.99 -7.21
C MET A 20 -3.33 3.33 -6.19
N GLU A 21 -4.33 2.59 -6.66
CA GLU A 21 -5.20 1.81 -5.78
C GLU A 21 -4.79 0.33 -5.81
N PHE A 22 -4.52 -0.24 -4.63
CA PHE A 22 -4.21 -1.67 -4.49
C PHE A 22 -5.49 -2.46 -4.28
N VAL A 23 -5.84 -3.30 -5.25
CA VAL A 23 -7.04 -4.15 -5.25
C VAL A 23 -6.70 -5.62 -5.46
N GLY A 24 -7.50 -6.52 -4.87
CA GLY A 24 -7.42 -7.96 -5.08
C GLY A 24 -7.23 -8.78 -3.79
N PRO A 25 -7.46 -10.11 -3.86
CA PRO A 25 -7.43 -10.99 -2.68
C PRO A 25 -6.04 -11.13 -2.05
N GLY A 26 -4.97 -10.75 -2.76
CA GLY A 26 -3.63 -10.71 -2.21
C GLY A 26 -3.41 -9.56 -1.23
N VAL A 27 -4.21 -8.48 -1.28
CA VAL A 27 -4.07 -7.31 -0.41
C VAL A 27 -4.46 -7.64 1.02
N SER A 28 -5.50 -8.46 1.23
CA SER A 28 -5.94 -8.88 2.57
C SER A 28 -4.93 -9.77 3.30
N ALA A 29 -3.95 -10.34 2.59
CA ALA A 29 -2.84 -11.08 3.19
C ALA A 29 -1.67 -10.17 3.63
N LEU A 30 -1.73 -8.87 3.30
CA LEU A 30 -0.71 -7.89 3.67
C LEU A 30 -1.12 -7.16 4.95
N SER A 31 -0.25 -7.17 5.96
CA SER A 31 -0.44 -6.41 7.18
C SER A 31 -0.40 -4.90 6.93
N THR A 32 -1.06 -4.12 7.78
CA THR A 32 -1.08 -2.65 7.66
C THR A 32 0.32 -2.04 7.70
N ASP A 33 1.24 -2.58 8.49
CA ASP A 33 2.64 -2.11 8.53
C ASP A 33 3.38 -2.33 7.21
N PHE A 34 3.06 -3.43 6.51
CA PHE A 34 3.62 -3.68 5.18
C PHE A 34 3.06 -2.69 4.16
N ARG A 35 1.76 -2.36 4.22
CA ARG A 35 1.12 -1.34 3.38
C ARG A 35 1.76 0.04 3.61
N ASN A 36 1.95 0.43 4.87
CA ASN A 36 2.64 1.67 5.24
C ASN A 36 4.09 1.72 4.70
N SER A 37 4.79 0.59 4.71
CA SER A 37 6.14 0.50 4.17
C SER A 37 6.19 0.75 2.66
N VAL A 38 5.13 0.41 1.92
CA VAL A 38 4.99 0.72 0.50
C VAL A 38 4.67 2.21 0.31
N ASP A 39 3.82 2.78 1.16
CA ASP A 39 3.44 4.20 1.11
C ASP A 39 4.62 5.14 1.36
N VAL A 40 5.51 4.79 2.29
CA VAL A 40 6.74 5.56 2.55
C VAL A 40 7.66 5.62 1.32
N MET A 41 7.60 4.63 0.43
CA MET A 41 8.42 4.57 -0.78
C MET A 41 7.74 5.22 -2.01
N THR A 42 6.68 6.00 -1.80
CA THR A 42 6.04 6.80 -2.87
C THR A 42 6.98 7.87 -3.45
N THR A 43 7.93 8.37 -2.65
CA THR A 43 8.96 9.35 -3.07
C THR A 43 9.92 8.77 -4.11
N GLU A 44 10.41 7.55 -3.90
CA GLU A 44 11.35 6.84 -4.77
C GLU A 44 10.70 6.43 -6.10
N THR A 45 9.38 6.49 -6.16
CA THR A 45 8.57 5.92 -7.23
C THR A 45 7.75 6.95 -7.98
N THR A 46 7.83 8.22 -7.59
CA THR A 46 7.12 9.37 -8.19
C THR A 46 5.59 9.23 -8.19
N CYS A 47 5.05 8.35 -7.34
CA CYS A 47 3.62 8.16 -7.17
C CYS A 47 3.07 9.28 -6.27
N LEU A 48 1.89 9.81 -6.62
CA LEU A 48 1.29 10.91 -5.86
C LEU A 48 0.76 10.43 -4.51
N SER A 49 0.12 9.26 -4.51
CA SER A 49 -0.47 8.65 -3.32
C SER A 49 -0.90 7.21 -3.65
N SER A 50 -0.90 6.36 -2.65
CA SER A 50 -1.43 5.00 -2.68
C SER A 50 -2.69 4.91 -1.85
N VAL A 51 -3.67 4.15 -2.34
CA VAL A 51 -4.94 3.88 -1.66
C VAL A 51 -5.07 2.38 -1.46
N TRP A 52 -5.47 2.00 -0.26
CA TRP A 52 -5.66 0.61 0.15
C TRP A 52 -7.11 0.38 0.53
N GLN A 53 -7.63 -0.81 0.22
CA GLN A 53 -8.95 -1.22 0.66
C GLN A 53 -9.02 -1.23 2.20
N THR A 54 -10.11 -0.68 2.75
CA THR A 54 -10.45 -0.83 4.16
C THR A 54 -11.04 -2.23 4.39
N ASP A 55 -10.22 -3.13 4.92
CA ASP A 55 -10.58 -4.51 5.21
C ASP A 55 -10.48 -4.81 6.73
N GLU A 56 -10.74 -6.06 7.09
CA GLU A 56 -10.71 -6.53 8.49
C GLU A 56 -9.34 -6.31 9.14
N GLU A 57 -8.25 -6.39 8.37
CA GLU A 57 -6.90 -6.06 8.84
C GLU A 57 -6.78 -4.59 9.24
N VAL A 58 -7.33 -3.66 8.45
CA VAL A 58 -7.37 -2.24 8.83
C VAL A 58 -8.21 -2.02 10.08
N HIS A 59 -9.33 -2.72 10.23
CA HIS A 59 -10.14 -2.66 11.45
C HIS A 59 -9.37 -3.16 12.68
N ASN A 60 -8.72 -4.32 12.57
CA ASN A 60 -7.90 -4.90 13.64
C ASN A 60 -6.73 -4.00 14.02
N TRP A 61 -6.06 -3.42 13.03
CA TRP A 61 -4.97 -2.47 13.25
C TRP A 61 -5.47 -1.21 13.96
N LEU A 62 -6.61 -0.64 13.55
CA LEU A 62 -7.21 0.51 14.22
C LEU A 62 -7.64 0.20 15.66
N ALA A 63 -8.28 -0.96 15.88
CA ALA A 63 -8.68 -1.42 17.22
C ALA A 63 -7.47 -1.59 18.15
N LEU A 64 -6.37 -2.17 17.65
CA LEU A 64 -5.12 -2.32 18.39
C LEU A 64 -4.51 -0.96 18.80
N HIS A 65 -4.70 0.06 17.99
CA HIS A 65 -4.26 1.44 18.27
C HIS A 65 -5.27 2.26 19.09
N GLY A 66 -6.34 1.63 19.61
CA GLY A 66 -7.38 2.31 20.39
C GLY A 66 -8.29 3.23 19.57
N ARG A 67 -8.39 2.98 18.25
CA ARG A 67 -9.16 3.76 17.27
C ARG A 67 -10.21 2.92 16.53
N GLY A 68 -10.53 1.73 17.05
CA GLY A 68 -11.51 0.79 16.49
C GLY A 68 -12.93 1.00 16.99
#